data_AF-A0A7J6VZE2-F1
#
_entry.id   AF-A0A7J6VZE2-F1
#
_cell.length_a   1.000
_cell.length_b   1.000
_cell.length_c   1.000
_cell.angle_alpha   90.00
_cell.angle_beta   90.00
_cell.angle_gamma   90.00
#
_symmetry.space_group_name_H-M   'P 1'
#
loop_
_entity.id
_entity.type
_entity.pdbx_description
1 polymer ?
#
loop_
_entity_poly.entity_id
_entity_poly.type
_entity_poly.pdbx_seq_one_letter_code
_entity_poly.pdbx_strand_id
1 'polypeptide(L)'
;MNYIPQDIYVLLLCYVVHLDNVMTKFFATPPIHESLANQVVHSADLCFKLSDNMSLEEGAMCEPLSVGVHVCHRANVNAETNVLILGAGPIGLVTMLTARA
;
A
#
# COMPACT_ATOMS: atom_id res chain seq x y z
N MET A 1 18.41 -10.79 13.65
CA MET A 1 17.44 -10.70 12.55
C MET A 1 16.30 -11.64 12.90
N ASN A 2 15.13 -11.12 13.25
CA ASN A 2 13.98 -11.94 13.58
C ASN A 2 13.30 -12.33 12.26
N TYR A 3 13.25 -13.63 11.97
CA TYR A 3 12.49 -14.18 10.85
C TYR A 3 11.01 -14.08 11.20
N ILE A 4 10.28 -13.21 10.51
CA ILE A 4 8.83 -13.06 10.68
C ILE A 4 8.17 -13.91 9.58
N PRO A 5 7.38 -14.93 9.92
CA PRO A 5 6.66 -15.73 8.92
C PRO A 5 5.78 -14.82 8.05
N GLN A 6 5.83 -15.01 6.72
CA GLN A 6 5.11 -14.19 5.74
C GLN A 6 3.59 -14.39 5.76
N ASP A 7 3.10 -15.37 6.52
CA ASP A 7 1.71 -15.85 6.47
C ASP A 7 0.69 -14.89 7.12
N ILE A 8 1.12 -13.76 7.68
CA ILE A 8 0.28 -12.93 8.57
C ILE A 8 0.43 -11.42 8.30
N TYR A 9 1.33 -10.97 7.43
CA TYR A 9 1.65 -9.55 7.31
C TYR A 9 1.49 -9.01 5.89
N VAL A 10 0.89 -7.83 5.78
CA VAL A 10 0.91 -7.03 4.56
C VAL A 10 2.16 -6.17 4.55
N LEU A 11 2.87 -6.24 3.42
CA LEU A 11 3.94 -5.34 3.07
C LEU A 11 3.32 -4.08 2.45
N LEU A 12 3.33 -2.98 3.18
CA LEU A 12 2.87 -1.71 2.63
C LEU A 12 4.01 -1.10 1.80
N LEU A 13 4.06 -1.41 0.51
CA LEU A 13 5.13 -0.94 -0.38
C LEU A 13 5.02 0.56 -0.71
N CYS A 14 3.90 1.19 -0.39
CA CYS A 14 3.54 2.52 -0.89
C CYS A 14 4.04 3.72 -0.08
N TYR A 15 4.85 3.54 0.98
CA TYR A 15 5.41 4.68 1.71
C TYR A 15 6.64 5.29 1.02
N VAL A 16 6.42 5.91 -0.15
CA VAL A 16 7.35 6.90 -0.73
C VAL A 16 6.66 8.25 -0.83
N VAL A 17 6.02 8.70 0.25
CA VAL A 17 5.74 10.13 0.44
C VAL A 17 6.06 10.49 1.90
N HIS A 18 7.30 10.91 2.09
CA HIS A 18 7.78 11.73 3.21
C HIS A 18 7.80 11.10 4.61
N LEU A 19 8.60 10.05 4.79
CA LEU A 19 9.24 9.79 6.09
C LEU A 19 10.71 10.21 5.98
N ASP A 20 11.00 11.46 6.33
CA ASP A 20 12.35 12.05 6.31
C ASP A 20 13.38 11.37 7.24
N ASN A 21 13.04 10.25 7.89
CA ASN A 21 13.91 9.57 8.85
C ASN A 21 13.91 8.02 8.76
N VAL A 22 13.21 7.39 7.80
CA VAL A 22 13.29 5.93 7.59
C VAL A 22 13.42 5.64 6.09
N MET A 23 14.63 5.30 5.66
CA MET A 23 14.97 5.01 4.25
C MET A 23 14.41 3.67 3.77
N THR A 24 13.10 3.58 3.56
CA THR A 24 12.51 2.44 2.83
C THR A 24 12.40 2.81 1.35
N LYS A 25 12.91 1.94 0.49
CA LYS A 25 12.91 2.14 -0.97
C LYS A 25 11.86 1.23 -1.60
N PHE A 26 11.13 1.75 -2.57
CA PHE A 26 10.10 1.00 -3.29
C PHE A 26 10.69 -0.24 -3.97
N PHE A 27 10.08 -1.41 -3.74
CA PHE A 27 10.48 -2.64 -4.45
C PHE A 27 10.26 -2.49 -5.95
N ALA A 28 11.04 -3.21 -6.76
CA ALA A 28 10.99 -3.15 -8.22
C ALA A 28 11.37 -1.79 -8.86
N THR A 29 11.94 -0.84 -8.09
CA THR A 29 12.60 0.35 -8.66
C THR A 29 14.11 0.11 -8.73
N PRO A 30 14.75 0.09 -9.92
CA PRO A 30 16.20 -0.11 -10.01
C PRO A 30 16.99 0.86 -9.09
N PRO A 31 17.97 0.40 -8.29
CA PRO A 31 18.59 -0.94 -8.23
C PRO A 31 17.97 -1.90 -7.18
N ILE A 32 16.75 -1.63 -6.72
CA ILE A 32 16.09 -2.37 -5.65
C ILE A 32 15.39 -3.61 -6.21
N HIS A 33 15.61 -4.75 -5.55
CA HIS A 33 14.95 -6.01 -5.90
C HIS A 33 13.43 -5.91 -5.75
N GLU A 34 12.72 -6.70 -6.55
CA GLU A 34 11.27 -6.84 -6.47
C GLU A 34 10.84 -7.85 -5.40
N SER A 35 9.55 -7.89 -5.09
CA SER A 35 8.96 -8.79 -4.11
C SER A 35 8.35 -10.06 -4.72
N LEU A 36 8.48 -10.28 -6.04
CA LEU A 36 8.00 -11.50 -6.69
C LEU A 36 9.00 -12.65 -6.45
N ALA A 37 9.02 -13.13 -5.21
CA ALA A 37 9.88 -14.21 -4.75
C ALA A 37 9.19 -15.00 -3.65
N ASN A 38 9.65 -16.23 -3.40
CA ASN A 38 9.11 -17.06 -2.30
C ASN A 38 9.40 -16.46 -0.91
N GLN A 39 10.41 -15.60 -0.81
CA GLN A 39 10.80 -14.95 0.44
C GLN A 39 11.34 -13.55 0.13
N VAL A 40 10.97 -12.57 0.95
CA VAL A 40 11.50 -11.21 0.87
C VAL A 40 11.83 -10.69 2.28
N VAL A 41 12.92 -9.94 2.40
CA VAL A 41 13.31 -9.25 3.64
C VAL A 41 12.76 -7.83 3.59
N HIS A 42 12.04 -7.44 4.64
CA HIS A 42 11.46 -6.10 4.76
C HIS A 42 11.59 -5.56 6.18
N SER A 43 11.50 -4.24 6.34
CA SER A 43 11.50 -3.61 7.67
C SER A 43 10.24 -4.02 8.44
N ALA A 44 10.43 -4.46 9.68
CA ALA A 44 9.34 -4.91 10.55
C ALA A 44 8.33 -3.79 10.85
N ASP A 45 8.79 -2.54 10.90
CA ASP A 45 7.95 -1.36 11.16
C ASP A 45 6.95 -1.06 10.03
N LEU A 46 7.12 -1.72 8.87
CA LEU A 46 6.26 -1.60 7.70
C LEU A 46 5.53 -2.90 7.36
N CYS A 47 5.58 -3.88 8.27
CA CYS A 47 4.84 -5.13 8.17
C CYS A 47 3.65 -5.06 9.14
N PHE A 48 2.44 -4.96 8.60
CA PHE A 48 1.22 -4.81 9.40
C PHE A 48 0.50 -6.15 9.51
N LYS A 49 0.13 -6.54 10.73
CA LYS A 49 -0.59 -7.79 10.98
C LYS A 49 -1.97 -7.73 10.32
N LEU A 50 -2.28 -8.73 9.52
CA LEU A 50 -3.59 -8.94 8.95
C LEU A 50 -4.60 -9.35 10.02
N SER A 51 -5.85 -8.91 9.82
CA SER A 51 -6.96 -9.40 10.64
C SER A 51 -7.24 -10.85 10.32
N ASP A 52 -7.73 -11.62 11.30
CA ASP A 52 -8.00 -13.06 11.12
C ASP A 52 -9.08 -13.35 10.06
N ASN A 53 -9.88 -12.36 9.68
CA ASN A 53 -10.93 -12.46 8.67
C ASN A 53 -10.52 -11.95 7.28
N MET A 54 -9.25 -11.56 7.08
CA MET A 54 -8.76 -11.01 5.82
C MET A 54 -7.86 -12.03 5.11
N SER A 55 -8.10 -12.26 3.82
CA SER A 55 -7.26 -13.16 3.02
C SER A 55 -5.92 -12.51 2.67
N LEU A 56 -4.94 -13.31 2.23
CA LEU A 56 -3.65 -12.79 1.78
C LEU A 56 -3.80 -11.93 0.52
N GLU A 57 -4.72 -12.28 -0.37
CA GLU A 57 -5.03 -11.51 -1.58
C GLU A 57 -5.64 -10.15 -1.23
N GLU A 58 -6.58 -10.10 -0.28
CA GLU A 58 -7.13 -8.84 0.23
C GLU A 58 -6.04 -7.99 0.90
N GLY A 59 -5.16 -8.63 1.64
CA GLY A 59 -3.99 -7.98 2.21
C GLY A 59 -3.06 -7.38 1.15
N ALA A 60 -2.79 -8.10 0.06
CA ALA A 60 -1.97 -7.60 -1.04
C ALA A 60 -2.60 -6.34 -1.70
N MET A 61 -3.94 -6.26 -1.73
CA MET A 61 -4.66 -5.09 -2.25
C MET A 61 -4.51 -3.83 -1.38
N CYS A 62 -4.02 -3.94 -0.14
CA CYS A 62 -3.72 -2.77 0.69
C CYS A 62 -2.65 -1.87 0.07
N GLU A 63 -1.72 -2.44 -0.72
CA GLU A 63 -0.69 -1.65 -1.41
C GLU A 63 -1.31 -0.64 -2.39
N PRO A 64 -2.06 -1.05 -3.44
CA PRO A 64 -2.64 -0.09 -4.37
C PRO A 64 -3.73 0.75 -3.69
N LEU A 65 -4.46 0.20 -2.71
CA LEU A 65 -5.47 0.97 -1.97
C LEU A 65 -4.84 2.14 -1.21
N SER A 66 -3.65 1.97 -0.64
CA SER A 66 -2.96 3.04 0.07
C SER A 66 -2.58 4.22 -0.84
N VAL A 67 -2.38 3.99 -2.15
CA VAL A 67 -2.27 5.07 -3.16
C VAL A 67 -3.54 5.91 -3.18
N GLY A 68 -4.71 5.27 -3.23
CA GLY A 68 -6.02 5.94 -3.21
C GLY A 68 -6.22 6.79 -1.94
N VAL A 69 -5.94 6.20 -0.77
CA VAL A 69 -5.98 6.91 0.53
C VAL A 69 -5.06 8.12 0.53
N HIS A 70 -3.83 7.94 0.04
CA HIS A 70 -2.84 9.01 0.02
C HIS A 70 -3.26 10.17 -0.89
N VAL A 71 -3.80 9.89 -2.08
CA VAL A 71 -4.29 10.91 -3.01
C VAL A 71 -5.49 11.64 -2.42
N CYS A 72 -6.47 10.93 -1.86
CA CYS A 72 -7.63 11.55 -1.22
C CYS A 72 -7.22 12.45 -0.04
N HIS A 73 -6.28 12.01 0.79
CA HIS A 73 -5.76 12.81 1.89
C HIS A 73 -5.04 14.08 1.38
N ARG A 74 -4.17 13.95 0.37
CA ARG A 74 -3.46 15.10 -0.22
C ARG A 74 -4.37 16.10 -0.91
N ALA A 75 -5.46 15.62 -1.52
CA ALA A 75 -6.47 16.46 -2.16
C ALA A 75 -7.52 16.98 -1.17
N ASN A 76 -7.41 16.63 0.12
CA ASN A 76 -8.37 16.96 1.17
C ASN A 76 -9.82 16.59 0.81
N VAL A 77 -9.99 15.42 0.18
CA VAL A 77 -11.30 14.89 -0.21
C VAL A 77 -12.13 14.64 1.05
N ASN A 78 -13.37 15.11 1.01
CA ASN A 78 -14.38 14.92 2.05
C ASN A 78 -15.74 14.65 1.39
N ALA A 79 -16.77 14.40 2.20
CA ALA A 79 -18.12 14.03 1.73
C ALA A 79 -18.79 15.06 0.80
N GLU A 80 -18.36 16.33 0.82
CA GLU A 80 -18.90 17.39 -0.05
C GLU A 80 -18.09 17.56 -1.34
N THR A 81 -16.99 16.81 -1.49
CA THR A 81 -16.07 16.95 -2.61
C THR A 81 -16.57 16.20 -3.83
N ASN A 82 -16.79 16.91 -4.94
CA ASN A 82 -17.01 16.29 -6.24
C ASN A 82 -15.66 15.88 -6.86
N VAL A 83 -15.49 14.58 -7.11
CA VAL A 83 -14.22 14.01 -7.61
C VAL A 83 -14.38 13.50 -9.04
N LEU A 84 -13.48 13.93 -9.94
CA LEU A 84 -13.34 13.36 -11.28
C LEU A 84 -12.20 12.34 -11.28
N ILE A 85 -12.49 11.08 -11.57
CA ILE A 85 -11.50 10.02 -11.73
C ILE A 85 -11.22 9.82 -13.22
N LEU A 86 -9.97 10.06 -13.64
CA LEU A 86 -9.53 9.86 -15.02
C LEU A 86 -8.95 8.44 -15.19
N GLY A 87 -9.78 7.52 -15.70
CA GLY A 87 -9.39 6.14 -16.01
C GLY A 87 -9.93 5.11 -15.01
N ALA A 88 -10.33 3.95 -15.53
CA ALA A 88 -10.94 2.85 -14.76
C ALA A 88 -10.00 1.64 -14.58
N GLY A 89 -8.68 1.87 -14.62
CA GLY A 89 -7.68 0.86 -14.26
C GLY A 89 -7.59 0.66 -12.74
N PRO A 90 -6.69 -0.22 -12.26
CA PRO A 90 -6.58 -0.57 -10.84
C PRO A 90 -6.48 0.65 -9.91
N ILE A 91 -5.60 1.61 -10.23
CA ILE A 91 -5.42 2.86 -9.45
C ILE A 91 -6.68 3.73 -9.45
N GLY A 92 -7.38 3.84 -10.59
CA GLY A 92 -8.63 4.59 -10.68
C GLY A 92 -9.72 3.98 -9.82
N LEU A 93 -9.84 2.64 -9.82
CA LEU A 93 -10.83 1.92 -9.03
C LEU A 93 -10.57 2.05 -7.53
N VAL A 94 -9.33 1.85 -7.06
CA VAL A 94 -9.02 2.01 -5.63
C VAL A 94 -9.14 3.47 -5.17
N THR A 95 -8.81 4.44 -6.03
CA THR A 95 -9.03 5.87 -5.74
C THR A 95 -10.53 6.18 -5.64
N MET A 96 -11.35 5.64 -6.55
CA MET A 96 -12.81 5.77 -6.47
C MET A 96 -13.39 5.14 -5.20
N LEU A 97 -12.94 3.92 -4.84
CA LEU A 97 -13.35 3.26 -3.60
C LEU A 97 -13.00 4.11 -2.37
N THR A 98 -11.81 4.71 -2.36
CA THR A 98 -11.34 5.55 -1.26
C THR A 98 -12.07 6.89 -1.20
N ALA A 99 -12.27 7.56 -2.32
CA ALA A 99 -12.95 8.86 -2.37
C ALA A 99 -14.43 8.78 -1.97
N ARG A 100 -15.04 7.60 -2.11
CA ARG A 100 -16.43 7.33 -1.71
C ARG A 100 -16.58 6.97 -0.23
N ALA A 101 -15.55 6.40 0.38
CA ALA A 101 -15.60 5.86 1.75
C ALA A 101 -15.77 6.98 2.78
#